data_AF-A0A840MP54-F1
#
_entry.id   AF-A0A840MP54-F1
#
_cell.length_a   1.000
_cell.length_b   1.000
_cell.length_c   1.000
_cell.angle_alpha   90.00
_cell.angle_beta   90.00
_cell.angle_gamma   90.00
#
_symmetry.space_group_name_H-M   'P 1'
#
loop_
_entity.id
_entity.type
_entity.pdbx_description
1 polymer ?
#
loop_
_entity_poly.entity_id
_entity_poly.type
_entity_poly.pdbx_seq_one_letter_code
_entity_poly.pdbx_strand_id
1 'polypeptide(L)'
;MKYPTFLKAAGLPVAATMLAALTTGCVSMNNTSGNEGRPVKAMVISMFAPESEPWVKKMNLTEEIRVPGLSPDYPVVRCNASDVCNVVTGMGHANAAATMMALIQSGKFDLSKTYFLIAGIAGIDPNQGTLGSAAWARFMVDYGIAWEIDAREMPKDWEYGYFGIFTKGPNEKPKPDYRTEVFELNTALMQKALELSKNVKLDDSNEAKAFRAKYPSAPANQPPKVIQCDTATSGTWFAGNVLGKRAQDWVKLMTDGKGTYCTTQQEDNATFEVLKRGATMGRLDINRVAVLRTGADFDRPYPGQSDVEGLVEYAAQGGFEPARWNLYHAGSPLINDIVANWSSWSAGVPR
;
A
#
# COMPACT_ATOMS: atom_id res chain seq x y z
N MET A 1 -47.93 7.27 23.81
CA MET A 1 -47.03 8.27 23.19
C MET A 1 -47.11 8.10 21.70
N LYS A 2 -47.44 9.19 21.00
CA LYS A 2 -48.07 9.22 19.68
C LYS A 2 -47.02 9.30 18.56
N TYR A 3 -47.17 8.46 17.55
CA TYR A 3 -46.86 8.80 16.16
C TYR A 3 -47.93 9.77 15.63
N PRO A 4 -47.61 10.66 14.66
CA PRO A 4 -48.63 11.23 13.81
C PRO A 4 -48.69 10.50 12.47
N THR A 5 -49.77 9.75 12.29
CA THR A 5 -50.47 9.55 11.02
C THR A 5 -51.13 10.86 10.58
N PHE A 6 -51.07 11.17 9.28
CA PHE A 6 -52.18 11.84 8.58
C PHE A 6 -52.72 10.92 7.49
N LEU A 7 -54.05 10.90 7.42
CA LEU A 7 -54.93 9.98 6.73
C LEU A 7 -55.37 10.53 5.36
N LYS A 8 -55.52 9.61 4.38
CA LYS A 8 -56.67 9.37 3.46
C LYS A 8 -57.28 10.54 2.64
N ALA A 9 -57.83 10.36 1.43
CA ALA A 9 -57.94 9.26 0.47
C ALA A 9 -58.66 9.75 -0.81
N ALA A 10 -58.60 8.90 -1.85
CA ALA A 10 -59.59 8.60 -2.90
C ALA A 10 -59.88 9.61 -4.04
N GLY A 11 -59.72 9.07 -5.26
CA GLY A 11 -60.30 9.59 -6.49
C GLY A 11 -59.73 8.87 -7.74
N LEU A 12 -60.31 7.72 -8.11
CA LEU A 12 -60.35 7.23 -9.51
C LEU A 12 -61.74 7.62 -10.07
N PRO A 13 -61.95 7.86 -11.39
CA PRO A 13 -61.55 6.91 -12.44
C PRO A 13 -61.18 7.52 -13.81
N VAL A 14 -60.93 6.60 -14.76
CA VAL A 14 -61.22 6.62 -16.21
C VAL A 14 -59.98 6.36 -17.07
N ALA A 15 -60.09 5.24 -17.81
CA ALA A 15 -59.15 4.71 -18.77
C ALA A 15 -59.03 5.59 -20.02
N ALA A 16 -57.81 5.70 -20.53
CA ALA A 16 -57.55 5.97 -21.95
C ALA A 16 -56.32 5.18 -22.38
N THR A 17 -56.58 4.11 -23.11
CA THR A 17 -55.62 3.27 -23.81
C THR A 17 -54.96 4.09 -24.91
N MET A 18 -53.65 4.36 -24.81
CA MET A 18 -52.83 4.72 -25.97
C MET A 18 -51.66 3.75 -26.06
N LEU A 19 -51.78 2.86 -27.03
CA LEU A 19 -50.76 1.92 -27.48
C LEU A 19 -49.73 2.73 -28.29
N ALA A 20 -48.67 3.20 -27.64
CA ALA A 20 -47.50 3.72 -28.35
C ALA A 20 -46.57 2.53 -28.63
N ALA A 21 -46.55 2.08 -29.89
CA ALA A 21 -45.59 1.11 -30.39
C ALA A 21 -44.18 1.73 -30.33
N LEU A 22 -43.47 1.49 -29.24
CA LEU A 22 -42.03 1.71 -29.17
C LEU A 22 -41.37 0.62 -30.00
N THR A 23 -40.98 0.97 -31.22
CA THR A 23 -40.05 0.19 -32.01
C THR A 23 -38.75 0.08 -31.22
N THR A 24 -38.50 -1.10 -30.65
CA THR A 24 -37.20 -1.51 -30.13
C THR A 24 -36.25 -1.64 -31.31
N GLY A 25 -35.70 -0.50 -31.73
CA GLY A 25 -34.46 -0.47 -32.47
C GLY A 25 -33.37 -0.98 -31.55
N CYS A 26 -33.05 -2.27 -31.64
CA CYS A 26 -31.79 -2.80 -31.15
C CYS A 26 -30.67 -2.09 -31.92
N VAL A 27 -30.24 -0.93 -31.41
CA VAL A 27 -28.93 -0.40 -31.74
C VAL A 27 -27.95 -1.39 -31.13
N SER A 28 -27.53 -2.34 -31.96
CA SER A 28 -26.33 -3.12 -31.70
C SER A 28 -25.20 -2.10 -31.62
N MET A 29 -24.85 -1.68 -30.41
CA MET A 29 -23.58 -1.01 -30.18
C MET A 29 -22.50 -2.05 -30.45
N ASN A 30 -22.14 -2.19 -31.73
CA ASN A 30 -20.82 -2.68 -32.11
C ASN A 30 -19.82 -1.65 -31.63
N ASN A 31 -19.49 -1.69 -30.34
CA ASN A 31 -18.32 -1.01 -29.80
C ASN A 31 -17.09 -1.89 -30.08
N THR A 32 -16.85 -2.12 -31.37
CA THR A 32 -15.56 -2.58 -31.89
C THR A 32 -14.80 -1.33 -32.32
N SER A 33 -14.51 -0.46 -31.36
CA SER A 33 -13.33 0.40 -31.42
C SER A 33 -12.37 -0.17 -30.38
N GLY A 34 -11.34 -0.86 -30.87
CA GLY A 34 -10.21 -1.32 -30.07
C GLY A 34 -9.46 -0.12 -29.52
N ASN A 35 -9.98 0.46 -28.44
CA ASN A 35 -9.25 1.42 -27.64
C ASN A 35 -8.32 0.60 -26.74
N GLU A 36 -7.27 0.04 -27.34
CA GLU A 36 -6.19 -0.60 -26.59
C GLU A 36 -5.61 0.49 -25.67
N GLY A 37 -5.90 0.37 -24.37
CA GLY A 37 -5.36 1.30 -23.38
C GLY A 37 -3.84 1.36 -23.50
N ARG A 38 -3.23 2.46 -23.05
CA ARG A 38 -1.78 2.64 -23.08
C ARG A 38 -1.10 1.39 -22.48
N PRO A 39 -0.17 0.72 -23.19
CA PRO A 39 0.63 -0.35 -22.61
C PRO A 39 1.39 0.16 -21.38
N VAL A 40 1.38 -0.61 -20.29
CA VAL A 40 2.19 -0.28 -19.11
C VAL A 40 3.03 -1.50 -18.75
N LYS A 41 4.36 -1.36 -18.83
CA LYS A 41 5.29 -2.39 -18.37
C LYS A 41 5.41 -2.38 -16.86
N ALA A 42 5.53 -1.18 -16.28
CA ALA A 42 5.66 -0.99 -14.85
C ALA A 42 4.85 0.22 -14.35
N MET A 43 4.08 0.02 -13.29
CA MET A 43 3.32 1.05 -12.59
C MET A 43 3.86 1.19 -11.16
N VAL A 44 4.50 2.31 -10.87
CA VAL A 44 4.87 2.68 -9.51
C VAL A 44 3.68 3.34 -8.83
N ILE A 45 3.30 2.85 -7.66
CA ILE A 45 2.21 3.38 -6.84
C ILE A 45 2.86 4.10 -5.66
N SER A 46 2.71 5.42 -5.63
CA SER A 46 3.14 6.30 -4.54
C SER A 46 1.93 6.86 -3.81
N MET A 47 2.09 7.33 -2.58
CA MET A 47 0.96 7.71 -1.72
C MET A 47 0.79 9.21 -1.64
N PHE A 48 1.88 9.97 -1.77
CA PHE A 48 1.86 11.43 -1.84
C PHE A 48 3.01 11.98 -2.71
N ALA A 49 2.95 13.26 -3.05
CA ALA A 49 3.86 13.88 -4.03
C ALA A 49 5.37 13.70 -3.71
N PRO A 50 5.84 13.88 -2.45
CA PRO A 50 7.22 13.61 -2.08
C PRO A 50 7.76 12.22 -2.42
N GLU A 51 6.95 11.16 -2.28
CA GLU A 51 7.37 9.80 -2.68
C GLU A 51 7.41 9.62 -4.19
N SER A 52 6.51 10.30 -4.92
CA SER A 52 6.43 10.27 -6.39
C SER A 52 7.60 11.02 -7.04
N GLU A 53 8.06 12.11 -6.43
CA GLU A 53 9.04 13.03 -7.02
C GLU A 53 10.34 12.34 -7.51
N PRO A 54 11.02 11.47 -6.73
CA PRO A 54 12.20 10.76 -7.20
C PRO A 54 11.95 9.97 -8.49
N TRP A 55 10.81 9.26 -8.58
CA TRP A 55 10.42 8.50 -9.77
C TRP A 55 10.19 9.41 -10.96
N VAL A 56 9.38 10.46 -10.79
CA VAL A 56 9.04 11.42 -11.84
C VAL A 56 10.30 12.08 -12.39
N LYS A 57 11.19 12.57 -11.51
CA LYS A 57 12.42 13.25 -11.91
C LYS A 57 13.42 12.33 -12.57
N LYS A 58 13.70 11.16 -11.98
CA LYS A 58 14.78 10.27 -12.43
C LYS A 58 14.39 9.42 -13.64
N MET A 59 13.11 9.11 -13.80
CA MET A 59 12.60 8.34 -14.96
C MET A 59 11.99 9.23 -16.05
N ASN A 60 12.04 10.55 -15.89
CA ASN A 60 11.50 11.54 -16.82
C ASN A 60 10.03 11.25 -17.19
N LEU A 61 9.16 11.09 -16.17
CA LEU A 61 7.74 10.78 -16.34
C LEU A 61 6.96 12.05 -16.70
N THR A 62 7.10 12.50 -17.96
CA THR A 62 6.58 13.79 -18.44
C THR A 62 5.19 13.71 -19.07
N GLU A 63 4.72 12.52 -19.43
CA GLU A 63 3.43 12.35 -20.09
C GLU A 63 2.31 12.22 -19.06
N GLU A 64 1.42 13.20 -19.00
CA GLU A 64 0.31 13.20 -18.04
C GLU A 64 -0.98 12.66 -18.66
N ILE A 65 -1.57 11.65 -18.01
CA ILE A 65 -2.84 11.05 -18.42
C ILE A 65 -3.85 11.29 -17.30
N ARG A 66 -4.82 12.16 -17.57
CA ARG A 66 -5.93 12.42 -16.65
C ARG A 66 -6.85 11.20 -16.58
N VAL A 67 -7.15 10.76 -15.37
CA VAL A 67 -8.04 9.63 -15.10
C VAL A 67 -9.18 10.11 -14.19
N PRO A 68 -10.44 10.05 -14.64
CA PRO A 68 -11.58 10.36 -13.79
C PRO A 68 -11.63 9.44 -12.56
N GLY A 69 -11.86 10.02 -11.38
CA GLY A 69 -12.00 9.28 -10.12
C GLY A 69 -10.71 9.10 -9.31
N LEU A 70 -9.54 9.50 -9.82
CA LEU A 70 -8.36 9.65 -8.95
C LEU A 70 -8.56 10.79 -7.95
N SER A 71 -7.70 10.83 -6.93
CA SER A 71 -7.64 11.94 -5.97
C SER A 71 -7.65 13.32 -6.69
N PRO A 72 -8.47 14.28 -6.24
CA PRO A 72 -8.46 15.64 -6.80
C PRO A 72 -7.10 16.34 -6.71
N ASP A 73 -6.29 16.01 -5.70
CA ASP A 73 -4.93 16.54 -5.54
C ASP A 73 -3.94 15.92 -6.53
N TYR A 74 -4.26 14.71 -7.02
CA TYR A 74 -3.42 13.91 -7.92
C TYR A 74 -4.22 13.34 -9.10
N PRO A 75 -4.80 14.18 -9.97
CA PRO A 75 -5.78 13.74 -10.97
C PRO A 75 -5.16 13.11 -12.24
N VAL A 76 -3.85 12.83 -12.23
CA VAL A 76 -3.09 12.34 -13.37
C VAL A 76 -2.19 11.17 -13.00
N VAL A 77 -2.03 10.25 -13.95
CA VAL A 77 -0.94 9.27 -13.99
C VAL A 77 0.17 9.86 -14.86
N ARG A 78 1.41 9.78 -14.39
CA ARG A 78 2.58 10.26 -15.15
C ARG A 78 3.35 9.12 -15.74
N CYS A 79 3.62 9.14 -17.04
CA CYS A 79 4.31 8.08 -17.76
C CYS A 79 5.49 8.61 -18.58
N ASN A 80 6.31 7.69 -19.08
CA ASN A 80 7.33 7.97 -20.10
C ASN A 80 7.16 7.06 -21.33
N ALA A 81 8.00 7.30 -22.33
CA ALA A 81 8.03 6.55 -23.59
C ALA A 81 8.49 5.09 -23.46
N SER A 82 8.95 4.66 -22.27
CA SER A 82 9.34 3.27 -21.97
C SER A 82 8.24 2.48 -21.26
N ASP A 83 7.01 3.03 -21.23
CA ASP A 83 5.84 2.43 -20.58
C ASP A 83 6.00 2.21 -19.07
N VAL A 84 6.80 3.07 -18.43
CA VAL A 84 6.84 3.22 -16.98
C VAL A 84 5.90 4.35 -16.59
N CYS A 85 5.02 4.08 -15.63
CA CYS A 85 4.07 5.04 -15.10
C CYS A 85 4.19 5.16 -13.59
N ASN A 86 3.78 6.30 -13.05
CA ASN A 86 3.60 6.55 -11.63
C ASN A 86 2.20 7.12 -11.37
N VAL A 87 1.51 6.56 -10.39
CA VAL A 87 0.23 7.07 -9.87
C VAL A 87 0.42 7.46 -8.40
N VAL A 88 -0.21 8.55 -7.99
CA VAL A 88 -0.23 8.99 -6.59
C VAL A 88 -1.62 8.76 -6.02
N THR A 89 -1.72 7.97 -4.95
CA THR A 89 -3.01 7.54 -4.43
C THR A 89 -3.71 8.54 -3.52
N GLY A 90 -2.93 9.37 -2.83
CA GLY A 90 -3.36 9.97 -1.57
C GLY A 90 -3.12 8.99 -0.41
N MET A 91 -2.92 9.54 0.79
CA MET A 91 -2.61 8.75 1.98
C MET A 91 -3.85 8.09 2.58
N GLY A 92 -3.63 6.94 3.24
CA GLY A 92 -4.64 6.16 3.93
C GLY A 92 -5.47 5.23 3.02
N HIS A 93 -6.02 4.18 3.65
CA HIS A 93 -6.77 3.09 2.99
C HIS A 93 -7.83 3.57 1.99
N ALA A 94 -8.63 4.58 2.35
CA ALA A 94 -9.76 5.02 1.51
C ALA A 94 -9.30 5.65 0.20
N ASN A 95 -8.30 6.54 0.26
CA ASN A 95 -7.73 7.17 -0.94
C ASN A 95 -6.99 6.16 -1.80
N ALA A 96 -6.21 5.27 -1.17
CA ALA A 96 -5.56 4.15 -1.83
C ALA A 96 -6.54 3.29 -2.64
N ALA A 97 -7.60 2.81 -1.99
CA ALA A 97 -8.58 1.95 -2.65
C ALA A 97 -9.37 2.68 -3.75
N ALA A 98 -9.83 3.92 -3.50
CA ALA A 98 -10.61 4.69 -4.45
C ALA A 98 -9.81 5.01 -5.73
N THR A 99 -8.59 5.53 -5.57
CA THR A 99 -7.70 5.86 -6.69
C THR A 99 -7.40 4.60 -7.52
N MET A 100 -6.99 3.51 -6.88
CA MET A 100 -6.60 2.30 -7.61
C MET A 100 -7.78 1.66 -8.34
N MET A 101 -8.99 1.72 -7.77
CA MET A 101 -10.18 1.20 -8.46
C MET A 101 -10.53 2.06 -9.67
N ALA A 102 -10.45 3.39 -9.54
CA ALA A 102 -10.64 4.31 -10.66
C ALA A 102 -9.61 4.09 -11.78
N LEU A 103 -8.33 3.89 -11.42
CA LEU A 103 -7.25 3.58 -12.36
C LEU A 103 -7.56 2.32 -13.17
N ILE A 104 -7.83 1.20 -12.49
CA ILE A 104 -8.08 -0.11 -13.11
C ILE A 104 -9.32 -0.09 -14.01
N GLN A 105 -10.37 0.61 -13.60
CA GLN A 105 -11.64 0.66 -14.33
C GLN A 105 -11.67 1.71 -15.45
N SER A 106 -10.65 2.58 -15.52
CA SER A 106 -10.63 3.71 -16.47
C SER A 106 -10.63 3.31 -17.94
N GLY A 107 -10.15 2.09 -18.26
CA GLY A 107 -9.90 1.66 -19.65
C GLY A 107 -8.81 2.45 -20.37
N LYS A 108 -8.06 3.32 -19.67
CA LYS A 108 -7.00 4.15 -20.26
C LYS A 108 -5.66 3.43 -20.38
N PHE A 109 -5.49 2.30 -19.71
CA PHE A 109 -4.25 1.52 -19.64
C PHE A 109 -4.54 0.06 -19.92
N ASP A 110 -3.65 -0.60 -20.67
CA ASP A 110 -3.56 -2.05 -20.69
C ASP A 110 -2.69 -2.49 -19.52
N LEU A 111 -3.34 -3.07 -18.50
CA LEU A 111 -2.72 -3.52 -17.26
C LEU A 111 -2.46 -5.03 -17.23
N SER A 112 -2.78 -5.74 -18.31
CA SER A 112 -2.84 -7.21 -18.34
C SER A 112 -1.49 -7.88 -18.03
N LYS A 113 -0.38 -7.21 -18.33
CA LYS A 113 0.99 -7.70 -18.08
C LYS A 113 1.82 -6.77 -17.17
N THR A 114 1.21 -5.72 -16.64
CA THR A 114 1.90 -4.69 -15.86
C THR A 114 2.47 -5.26 -14.56
N TYR A 115 3.71 -4.86 -14.25
CA TYR A 115 4.26 -4.99 -12.91
C TYR A 115 3.88 -3.78 -12.06
N PHE A 116 3.34 -4.04 -10.89
CA PHE A 116 3.01 -3.00 -9.93
C PHE A 116 4.06 -2.98 -8.82
N LEU A 117 4.63 -1.82 -8.57
CA LEU A 117 5.50 -1.57 -7.44
C LEU A 117 4.81 -0.60 -6.50
N ILE A 118 4.33 -1.09 -5.35
CA ILE A 118 3.87 -0.22 -4.26
C ILE A 118 5.13 0.27 -3.54
N ALA A 119 5.41 1.57 -3.64
CA ALA A 119 6.63 2.18 -3.14
C ALA A 119 6.33 3.46 -2.36
N GLY A 120 6.48 3.38 -1.03
CA GLY A 120 6.29 4.51 -0.13
C GLY A 120 7.16 4.41 1.12
N ILE A 121 7.27 5.51 1.86
CA ILE A 121 7.98 5.52 3.14
C ILE A 121 7.15 4.80 4.22
N ALA A 122 7.78 4.52 5.35
CA ALA A 122 7.19 3.84 6.49
C ALA A 122 7.93 4.20 7.78
N GLY A 123 7.27 3.99 8.92
CA GLY A 123 7.96 3.84 10.20
C GLY A 123 8.73 2.52 10.22
N ILE A 124 9.92 2.46 10.85
CA ILE A 124 10.79 1.27 10.87
C ILE A 124 11.04 0.77 12.30
N ASP A 125 11.01 -0.56 12.47
CA ASP A 125 11.40 -1.21 13.71
C ASP A 125 12.93 -1.14 13.88
N PRO A 126 13.45 -0.50 14.95
CA PRO A 126 14.89 -0.38 15.19
C PRO A 126 15.60 -1.73 15.37
N ASN A 127 14.86 -2.82 15.65
CA ASN A 127 15.43 -4.17 15.73
C ASN A 127 15.71 -4.79 14.35
N GLN A 128 15.09 -4.28 13.29
CA GLN A 128 15.17 -4.85 11.94
C GLN A 128 15.89 -3.94 10.94
N GLY A 129 15.81 -2.62 11.13
CA GLY A 129 16.45 -1.66 10.25
C GLY A 129 16.79 -0.33 10.92
N THR A 130 17.09 0.65 10.09
CA THR A 130 17.44 2.02 10.47
C THR A 130 16.82 3.03 9.51
N LEU A 131 16.86 4.31 9.84
CA LEU A 131 16.42 5.42 8.99
C LEU A 131 17.07 5.33 7.61
N GLY A 132 16.26 5.40 6.57
CA GLY A 132 16.64 5.25 5.17
C GLY A 132 16.75 3.80 4.67
N SER A 133 16.65 2.78 5.53
CA SER A 133 16.70 1.39 5.07
C SER A 133 15.54 1.10 4.13
N ALA A 134 15.78 0.26 3.12
CA ALA A 134 14.79 -0.10 2.12
C ALA A 134 14.41 -1.57 2.25
N ALA A 135 13.15 -1.85 2.58
CA ALA A 135 12.63 -3.18 2.89
C ALA A 135 11.75 -3.71 1.76
N TRP A 136 12.12 -4.86 1.21
CA TRP A 136 11.26 -5.64 0.31
C TRP A 136 10.41 -6.62 1.11
N ALA A 137 9.09 -6.50 0.98
CA ALA A 137 8.13 -7.30 1.72
C ALA A 137 7.72 -8.59 0.99
N ARG A 138 7.54 -9.66 1.76
CA ARG A 138 6.86 -10.89 1.33
C ARG A 138 5.42 -10.90 1.80
N PHE A 139 5.17 -10.42 3.02
CA PHE A 139 3.85 -10.32 3.62
C PHE A 139 3.45 -8.86 3.83
N MET A 140 2.16 -8.61 3.64
CA MET A 140 1.49 -7.40 4.12
C MET A 140 0.40 -7.83 5.09
N VAL A 141 0.45 -7.31 6.31
CA VAL A 141 -0.47 -7.69 7.38
C VAL A 141 -1.25 -6.48 7.81
N ASP A 142 -2.57 -6.55 7.81
CA ASP A 142 -3.40 -5.50 8.38
C ASP A 142 -3.31 -5.56 9.91
N TYR A 143 -2.86 -4.46 10.51
CA TYR A 143 -2.72 -4.28 11.95
C TYR A 143 -3.96 -3.64 12.58
N GLY A 144 -4.80 -2.96 11.79
CA GLY A 144 -5.99 -2.24 12.24
C GLY A 144 -7.27 -3.08 12.28
N ILE A 145 -7.37 -4.11 11.44
CA ILE A 145 -8.51 -5.05 11.41
C ILE A 145 -8.38 -6.01 12.59
N ALA A 146 -8.86 -5.57 13.74
CA ALA A 146 -8.84 -6.28 15.02
C ALA A 146 -10.03 -5.83 15.89
N TRP A 147 -10.30 -6.55 16.97
CA TRP A 147 -11.09 -6.04 18.09
C TRP A 147 -10.18 -5.32 19.09
N GLU A 148 -10.73 -4.30 19.74
CA GLU A 148 -10.01 -3.46 20.69
C GLU A 148 -10.85 -3.27 21.95
N ILE A 149 -10.20 -3.39 23.10
CA ILE A 149 -10.65 -2.89 24.40
C ILE A 149 -9.68 -1.79 24.80
N ASP A 150 -10.20 -0.67 25.32
CA ASP A 150 -9.36 0.42 25.80
C ASP A 150 -8.32 -0.10 26.81
N ALA A 151 -7.06 0.32 26.63
CA ALA A 151 -5.95 -0.17 27.45
C ALA A 151 -6.13 0.11 28.96
N ARG A 152 -7.00 1.06 29.34
CA ARG A 152 -7.33 1.36 30.75
C ARG A 152 -8.36 0.41 31.35
N GLU A 153 -9.11 -0.30 30.50
CA GLU A 153 -10.22 -1.18 30.88
C GLU A 153 -9.95 -2.66 30.53
N MET A 154 -8.85 -2.95 29.84
CA MET A 154 -8.47 -4.31 29.47
C MET A 154 -8.14 -5.19 30.71
N PRO A 155 -8.27 -6.52 30.60
CA PRO A 155 -7.81 -7.43 31.64
C PRO A 155 -6.35 -7.18 32.04
N LYS A 156 -6.06 -7.24 33.34
CA LYS A 156 -4.73 -6.89 33.90
C LYS A 156 -3.59 -7.80 33.41
N ASP A 157 -3.93 -9.00 32.94
CA ASP A 157 -3.00 -10.00 32.42
C ASP A 157 -2.75 -9.86 30.90
N TRP A 158 -3.44 -8.94 30.22
CA TRP A 158 -3.22 -8.67 28.81
C TRP A 158 -2.13 -7.61 28.62
N GLU A 159 -1.20 -7.86 27.69
CA GLU A 159 -0.14 -6.90 27.37
C GLU A 159 -0.68 -5.70 26.57
N TYR A 160 -1.72 -5.92 25.78
CA TYR A 160 -2.40 -4.90 24.98
C TYR A 160 -3.87 -5.29 24.76
N GLY A 161 -4.74 -4.29 24.59
CA GLY A 161 -6.19 -4.47 24.46
C GLY A 161 -6.67 -4.90 23.07
N TYR A 162 -5.75 -5.22 22.15
CA TYR A 162 -6.06 -5.59 20.77
C TYR A 162 -5.96 -7.09 20.53
N PHE A 163 -6.91 -7.65 19.78
CA PHE A 163 -6.95 -9.09 19.52
C PHE A 163 -7.74 -9.41 18.25
N GLY A 164 -7.61 -10.66 17.78
CA GLY A 164 -8.26 -11.11 16.56
C GLY A 164 -9.78 -11.03 16.61
N ILE A 165 -10.38 -10.71 15.46
CA ILE A 165 -11.84 -10.75 15.30
C ILE A 165 -12.33 -12.17 15.61
N PHE A 166 -13.37 -12.28 16.44
CA PHE A 166 -13.95 -13.55 16.91
C PHE A 166 -13.02 -14.43 17.76
N THR A 167 -11.92 -13.90 18.29
CA THR A 167 -11.07 -14.61 19.25
C THR A 167 -11.37 -14.18 20.69
N LYS A 168 -10.79 -14.89 21.67
CA LYS A 168 -11.00 -14.61 23.10
C LYS A 168 -9.85 -13.82 23.75
N GLY A 169 -8.81 -13.50 22.99
CA GLY A 169 -7.67 -12.75 23.50
C GLY A 169 -6.50 -12.61 22.51
N PRO A 170 -5.44 -11.88 22.91
CA PRO A 170 -4.37 -11.41 22.01
C PRO A 170 -3.48 -12.51 21.41
N ASN A 171 -3.48 -13.71 21.98
CA ASN A 171 -2.60 -14.82 21.57
C ASN A 171 -3.28 -15.84 20.64
N GLU A 172 -4.53 -15.59 20.24
CA GLU A 172 -5.29 -16.47 19.36
C GLU A 172 -5.30 -15.92 17.93
N LYS A 173 -4.89 -16.74 16.96
CA LYS A 173 -4.94 -16.37 15.53
C LYS A 173 -6.40 -16.36 15.06
N PRO A 174 -6.93 -15.23 14.55
CA PRO A 174 -8.27 -15.21 13.98
C PRO A 174 -8.33 -15.98 12.65
N LYS A 175 -9.52 -16.40 12.26
CA LYS A 175 -9.78 -16.75 10.87
C LYS A 175 -9.78 -15.46 10.03
N PRO A 176 -9.25 -15.48 8.80
CA PRO A 176 -9.27 -14.30 7.92
C PRO A 176 -10.67 -14.14 7.30
N ASP A 177 -11.63 -13.72 8.11
CA ASP A 177 -13.04 -13.61 7.72
C ASP A 177 -13.31 -12.36 6.86
N TYR A 178 -12.52 -11.29 7.04
CA TYR A 178 -12.62 -10.03 6.28
C TYR A 178 -11.81 -10.07 4.98
N ARG A 179 -10.95 -11.08 4.82
CA ARG A 179 -10.20 -11.46 3.60
C ARG A 179 -9.13 -10.45 3.16
N THR A 180 -8.82 -9.47 3.99
CA THR A 180 -7.80 -8.43 3.78
C THR A 180 -6.79 -8.35 4.91
N GLU A 181 -6.85 -9.26 5.88
CA GLU A 181 -6.01 -9.24 7.08
C GLU A 181 -4.55 -9.62 6.80
N VAL A 182 -4.32 -10.48 5.81
CA VAL A 182 -2.97 -10.90 5.42
C VAL A 182 -2.92 -11.25 3.94
N PHE A 183 -1.86 -10.78 3.28
CA PHE A 183 -1.54 -11.11 1.91
C PHE A 183 -0.08 -11.59 1.82
N GLU A 184 0.14 -12.68 1.10
CA GLU A 184 1.47 -13.14 0.69
C GLU A 184 1.72 -12.73 -0.76
N LEU A 185 2.84 -12.06 -1.01
CA LEU A 185 3.27 -11.59 -2.32
C LEU A 185 4.05 -12.68 -3.06
N ASN A 186 4.25 -12.48 -4.36
CA ASN A 186 5.07 -13.38 -5.17
C ASN A 186 6.52 -13.37 -4.67
N THR A 187 6.92 -14.44 -3.98
CA THR A 187 8.26 -14.57 -3.40
C THR A 187 9.37 -14.52 -4.46
N ALA A 188 9.15 -15.06 -5.67
CA ALA A 188 10.16 -15.01 -6.72
C ALA A 188 10.40 -13.57 -7.20
N LEU A 189 9.33 -12.78 -7.34
CA LEU A 189 9.45 -11.36 -7.71
C LEU A 189 10.19 -10.57 -6.62
N MET A 190 9.81 -10.77 -5.36
CA MET A 190 10.47 -10.13 -4.22
C MET A 190 11.95 -10.48 -4.14
N GLN A 191 12.31 -11.77 -4.30
CA GLN A 191 13.71 -12.21 -4.29
C GLN A 191 14.50 -11.62 -5.46
N LYS A 192 13.88 -11.51 -6.66
CA LYS A 192 14.52 -10.87 -7.80
C LYS A 192 14.79 -9.39 -7.54
N ALA A 193 13.82 -8.69 -6.95
CA ALA A 193 13.97 -7.30 -6.56
C ALA A 193 15.10 -7.10 -5.54
N LEU A 194 15.17 -7.97 -4.53
CA LEU A 194 16.25 -7.97 -3.53
C LEU A 194 17.61 -8.27 -4.16
N GLU A 195 17.71 -9.25 -5.07
CA GLU A 195 18.95 -9.58 -5.78
C GLU A 195 19.49 -8.38 -6.56
N LEU A 196 18.60 -7.71 -7.31
CA LEU A 196 18.94 -6.57 -8.16
C LEU A 196 19.36 -5.33 -7.36
N SER A 197 18.83 -5.15 -6.14
CA SER A 197 19.06 -3.92 -5.38
C SER A 197 19.89 -4.05 -4.10
N LYS A 198 20.24 -5.25 -3.62
CA LYS A 198 20.97 -5.45 -2.35
C LYS A 198 22.27 -4.63 -2.18
N ASN A 199 22.92 -4.28 -3.29
CA ASN A 199 24.19 -3.55 -3.30
C ASN A 199 24.06 -2.08 -3.71
N VAL A 200 22.83 -1.55 -3.88
CA VAL A 200 22.68 -0.13 -4.21
C VAL A 200 23.14 0.72 -3.04
N LYS A 201 23.76 1.86 -3.37
CA LYS A 201 24.08 2.87 -2.36
C LYS A 201 22.79 3.60 -2.00
N LEU A 202 22.44 3.55 -0.72
CA LEU A 202 21.33 4.32 -0.16
C LEU A 202 21.83 5.67 0.36
N ASP A 203 21.01 6.69 0.17
CA ASP A 203 21.19 8.02 0.74
C ASP A 203 20.97 7.98 2.25
N ASP A 204 21.61 8.94 2.92
CA ASP A 204 21.65 9.08 4.37
C ASP A 204 21.83 10.58 4.71
N SER A 205 21.41 11.00 5.89
CA SER A 205 21.50 12.41 6.33
C SER A 205 22.34 12.55 7.59
N ASN A 206 22.84 13.76 7.86
CA ASN A 206 23.58 14.02 9.09
C ASN A 206 22.66 13.94 10.31
N GLU A 207 21.42 14.36 10.14
CA GLU A 207 20.34 14.31 11.13
C GLU A 207 20.01 12.85 11.46
N ALA A 208 19.82 11.98 10.45
CA ALA A 208 19.57 10.56 10.66
C ALA A 208 20.74 9.85 11.35
N LYS A 209 21.98 10.16 10.96
CA LYS A 209 23.20 9.66 11.64
C LYS A 209 23.22 10.05 13.12
N ALA A 210 22.99 11.32 13.41
CA ALA A 210 23.00 11.84 14.78
C ALA A 210 21.85 11.25 15.61
N PHE A 211 20.65 11.12 15.02
CA PHE A 211 19.49 10.55 15.70
C PHE A 211 19.71 9.08 16.02
N ARG A 212 20.10 8.27 15.02
CA ARG A 212 20.23 6.82 15.20
C ARG A 212 21.38 6.41 16.11
N ALA A 213 22.37 7.28 16.33
CA ALA A 213 23.45 7.06 17.29
C ALA A 213 22.95 6.94 18.75
N LYS A 214 21.71 7.38 19.03
CA LYS A 214 21.06 7.25 20.34
C LYS A 214 20.55 5.83 20.61
N TYR A 215 20.46 4.98 19.59
CA TYR A 215 20.09 3.58 19.75
C TYR A 215 21.32 2.74 20.15
N PRO A 216 21.17 1.81 21.11
CA PRO A 216 22.31 1.13 21.72
C PRO A 216 22.96 0.06 20.81
N SER A 217 22.24 -0.44 19.81
CA SER A 217 22.68 -1.59 19.03
C SER A 217 22.31 -1.50 17.55
N ALA A 218 23.01 -2.30 16.74
CA ALA A 218 22.63 -2.58 15.38
C ALA A 218 21.28 -3.36 15.35
N PRO A 219 20.50 -3.26 14.26
CA PRO A 219 20.77 -2.48 13.05
C PRO A 219 20.48 -0.98 13.18
N ALA A 220 19.70 -0.53 14.17
CA ALA A 220 19.28 0.87 14.30
C ALA A 220 20.42 1.87 14.19
N ASN A 221 21.55 1.65 14.87
CA ASN A 221 22.67 2.60 14.87
C ASN A 221 23.63 2.50 13.65
N GLN A 222 23.32 1.68 12.65
CA GLN A 222 24.16 1.49 11.45
C GLN A 222 23.68 2.35 10.26
N PRO A 223 24.48 2.53 9.20
CA PRO A 223 24.00 3.10 7.94
C PRO A 223 22.88 2.29 7.28
N PRO A 224 22.01 2.92 6.48
CA PRO A 224 20.91 2.23 5.80
C PRO A 224 21.42 1.22 4.78
N LYS A 225 20.65 0.13 4.63
CA LYS A 225 20.87 -0.91 3.63
C LYS A 225 19.54 -1.42 3.07
N VAL A 226 19.61 -2.12 1.94
CA VAL A 226 18.46 -2.89 1.44
C VAL A 226 18.33 -4.16 2.29
N ILE A 227 17.12 -4.46 2.74
CA ILE A 227 16.78 -5.61 3.59
C ILE A 227 15.54 -6.33 3.06
N GLN A 228 15.32 -7.54 3.58
CA GLN A 228 14.07 -8.28 3.41
C GLN A 228 13.40 -8.42 4.77
N CYS A 229 12.18 -7.92 4.87
CA CYS A 229 11.29 -8.03 6.01
C CYS A 229 9.90 -7.52 5.59
N ASP A 230 8.89 -7.65 6.44
CA ASP A 230 7.49 -7.49 6.09
C ASP A 230 6.86 -6.21 6.67
N THR A 231 5.76 -5.80 6.06
CA THR A 231 5.08 -4.53 6.34
C THR A 231 3.74 -4.77 7.03
N ALA A 232 3.40 -3.90 7.97
CA ALA A 232 2.08 -3.83 8.57
C ALA A 232 1.33 -2.59 8.07
N THR A 233 0.05 -2.75 7.74
CA THR A 233 -0.85 -1.66 7.34
C THR A 233 -1.77 -1.27 8.49
N SER A 234 -1.95 0.02 8.77
CA SER A 234 -2.97 0.49 9.71
C SER A 234 -3.59 1.81 9.28
N GLY A 235 -4.89 1.98 9.52
CA GLY A 235 -5.55 3.28 9.42
C GLY A 235 -5.06 4.29 10.47
N THR A 236 -4.47 3.82 11.57
CA THR A 236 -3.94 4.65 12.65
C THR A 236 -2.42 4.68 12.57
N TRP A 237 -1.84 5.88 12.51
CA TRP A 237 -0.42 6.04 12.73
C TRP A 237 -0.11 5.89 14.22
N PHE A 238 0.74 4.93 14.56
CA PHE A 238 1.13 4.61 15.94
C PHE A 238 2.64 4.65 16.11
N ALA A 239 3.08 4.84 17.35
CA ALA A 239 4.44 4.57 17.78
C ALA A 239 4.46 4.09 19.24
N GLY A 240 5.61 3.60 19.68
CA GLY A 240 5.91 3.27 21.07
C GLY A 240 6.17 1.79 21.30
N ASN A 241 6.83 1.48 22.41
CA ASN A 241 7.37 0.15 22.66
C ASN A 241 6.30 -0.96 22.70
N VAL A 242 5.15 -0.70 23.34
CA VAL A 242 4.07 -1.70 23.49
C VAL A 242 3.35 -1.95 22.17
N LEU A 243 3.01 -0.88 21.43
CA LEU A 243 2.35 -1.01 20.12
C LEU A 243 3.30 -1.58 19.05
N GLY A 244 4.58 -1.22 19.09
CA GLY A 244 5.62 -1.81 18.25
C GLY A 244 5.84 -3.30 18.54
N LYS A 245 5.81 -3.71 19.81
CA LYS A 245 5.83 -5.13 20.19
C LYS A 245 4.58 -5.87 19.71
N ARG A 246 3.40 -5.29 19.89
CA ARG A 246 2.15 -5.84 19.34
C ARG A 246 2.26 -6.05 17.83
N ALA A 247 2.81 -5.10 17.08
CA ALA A 247 2.97 -5.23 15.64
C ALA A 247 3.86 -6.43 15.26
N GLN A 248 4.95 -6.65 16.00
CA GLN A 248 5.81 -7.84 15.85
C GLN A 248 5.03 -9.13 16.11
N ASP A 249 4.34 -9.21 17.24
CA ASP A 249 3.56 -10.38 17.65
C ASP A 249 2.45 -10.68 16.64
N TRP A 250 1.76 -9.63 16.17
CA TRP A 250 0.65 -9.72 15.24
C TRP A 250 1.08 -10.22 13.86
N VAL A 251 2.14 -9.65 13.28
CA VAL A 251 2.68 -10.13 12.00
C VAL A 251 3.10 -11.59 12.12
N LYS A 252 3.78 -11.96 13.21
CA LYS A 252 4.19 -13.34 13.45
C LYS A 252 2.99 -14.28 13.55
N LEU A 253 1.95 -13.89 14.30
CA LEU A 253 0.72 -14.68 14.47
C LEU A 253 -0.01 -14.86 13.14
N MET A 254 -0.25 -13.79 12.41
CA MET A 254 -1.02 -13.81 11.16
C MET A 254 -0.33 -14.59 10.04
N THR A 255 1.01 -14.69 10.08
CA THR A 255 1.83 -15.37 9.06
C THR A 255 2.32 -16.76 9.48
N ASP A 256 1.79 -17.33 10.56
CA ASP A 256 2.22 -18.64 11.10
C ASP A 256 3.73 -18.69 11.38
N GLY A 257 4.28 -17.58 11.89
CA GLY A 257 5.69 -17.44 12.24
C GLY A 257 6.63 -17.19 11.05
N LYS A 258 6.13 -17.09 9.82
CA LYS A 258 6.96 -16.91 8.63
C LYS A 258 7.34 -15.45 8.39
N GLY A 259 6.50 -14.52 8.79
CA GLY A 259 6.70 -13.08 8.58
C GLY A 259 7.59 -12.45 9.64
N THR A 260 8.33 -11.42 9.26
CA THR A 260 9.16 -10.59 10.14
C THR A 260 8.71 -9.14 10.02
N TYR A 261 7.99 -8.61 10.99
CA TYR A 261 7.61 -7.20 11.01
C TYR A 261 8.84 -6.30 11.00
N CYS A 262 8.88 -5.31 10.12
CA CYS A 262 9.88 -4.26 10.18
C CYS A 262 9.39 -2.86 9.79
N THR A 263 8.29 -2.75 9.05
CA THR A 263 7.79 -1.45 8.56
C THR A 263 6.30 -1.29 8.83
N THR A 264 5.86 -0.04 9.05
CA THR A 264 4.45 0.33 9.27
C THR A 264 4.02 1.52 8.41
N GLN A 265 2.81 1.44 7.87
CA GLN A 265 2.26 2.35 6.84
C GLN A 265 0.72 2.21 6.78
N GLN A 266 0.03 2.95 5.89
CA GLN A 266 -1.45 3.04 5.93
C GLN A 266 -2.22 2.59 4.67
N GLU A 267 -1.56 2.04 3.64
CA GLU A 267 -2.14 1.84 2.31
C GLU A 267 -2.01 0.43 1.70
N ASP A 268 -0.99 -0.36 2.07
CA ASP A 268 -0.60 -1.54 1.27
C ASP A 268 -1.74 -2.55 1.11
N ASN A 269 -2.41 -2.92 2.21
CA ASN A 269 -3.52 -3.88 2.16
C ASN A 269 -4.71 -3.37 1.34
N ALA A 270 -5.02 -2.07 1.37
CA ALA A 270 -6.10 -1.49 0.57
C ALA A 270 -5.76 -1.47 -0.92
N THR A 271 -4.53 -1.08 -1.26
CA THR A 271 -4.03 -1.12 -2.64
C THR A 271 -4.04 -2.53 -3.19
N PHE A 272 -3.54 -3.51 -2.44
CA PHE A 272 -3.45 -4.89 -2.90
C PHE A 272 -4.82 -5.56 -3.06
N GLU A 273 -5.77 -5.31 -2.15
CA GLU A 273 -7.13 -5.83 -2.30
C GLU A 273 -7.78 -5.33 -3.61
N VAL A 274 -7.55 -4.07 -3.99
CA VAL A 274 -8.04 -3.54 -5.26
C VAL A 274 -7.33 -4.18 -6.46
N LEU A 275 -6.01 -4.38 -6.40
CA LEU A 275 -5.26 -5.09 -7.45
C LEU A 275 -5.77 -6.54 -7.59
N LYS A 276 -6.00 -7.24 -6.48
CA LYS A 276 -6.58 -8.58 -6.45
C LYS A 276 -7.95 -8.62 -7.12
N ARG A 277 -8.83 -7.65 -6.84
CA ARG A 277 -10.11 -7.50 -7.57
C ARG A 277 -9.89 -7.26 -9.06
N GLY A 278 -8.92 -6.41 -9.43
CA GLY A 278 -8.48 -6.22 -10.82
C GLY A 278 -8.11 -7.53 -11.52
N ALA A 279 -7.38 -8.40 -10.82
CA ALA A 279 -7.01 -9.72 -11.33
C ALA A 279 -8.23 -10.64 -11.50
N THR A 280 -9.17 -10.65 -10.55
CA THR A 280 -10.42 -11.42 -10.69
C THR A 280 -11.30 -10.96 -11.87
N MET A 281 -11.15 -9.70 -12.28
CA MET A 281 -11.80 -9.15 -13.48
C MET A 281 -11.02 -9.41 -14.77
N GLY A 282 -9.88 -10.11 -14.71
CA GLY A 282 -9.01 -10.38 -15.87
C GLY A 282 -8.29 -9.14 -16.42
N ARG A 283 -8.15 -8.07 -15.62
CA ARG A 283 -7.53 -6.81 -16.06
C ARG A 283 -6.03 -6.71 -15.79
N LEU A 284 -5.51 -7.52 -14.88
CA LEU A 284 -4.10 -7.54 -14.48
C LEU A 284 -3.71 -8.91 -13.90
N ASP A 285 -2.43 -9.12 -13.66
CA ASP A 285 -1.90 -10.33 -13.01
C ASP A 285 -1.41 -10.02 -11.58
N ILE A 286 -2.05 -10.60 -10.57
CA ILE A 286 -1.72 -10.37 -9.15
C ILE A 286 -0.32 -10.88 -8.78
N ASN A 287 0.27 -11.78 -9.57
CA ASN A 287 1.63 -12.29 -9.34
C ASN A 287 2.72 -11.29 -9.72
N ARG A 288 2.35 -10.11 -10.24
CA ARG A 288 3.26 -9.05 -10.69
C ARG A 288 3.30 -7.85 -9.73
N VAL A 289 2.93 -8.05 -8.47
CA VAL A 289 2.93 -7.00 -7.45
C VAL A 289 4.11 -7.19 -6.49
N ALA A 290 4.92 -6.15 -6.35
CA ALA A 290 6.00 -6.04 -5.38
C ALA A 290 5.77 -4.85 -4.45
N VAL A 291 6.31 -4.93 -3.24
CA VAL A 291 6.13 -3.90 -2.21
C VAL A 291 7.48 -3.53 -1.61
N LEU A 292 7.77 -2.23 -1.62
CA LEU A 292 9.00 -1.62 -1.15
C LEU A 292 8.65 -0.50 -0.16
N ARG A 293 9.17 -0.60 1.06
CA ARG A 293 9.02 0.45 2.09
C ARG A 293 10.37 0.98 2.56
N THR A 294 10.50 2.28 2.74
CA THR A 294 11.73 2.89 3.28
C THR A 294 11.50 3.59 4.62
N GLY A 295 12.40 3.37 5.59
CA GLY A 295 12.24 3.90 6.95
C GLY A 295 12.44 5.42 7.04
N ALA A 296 11.38 6.20 7.21
CA ALA A 296 11.46 7.66 7.37
C ALA A 296 11.61 8.11 8.83
N ASP A 297 11.12 7.28 9.75
CA ASP A 297 11.14 7.44 11.19
C ASP A 297 11.19 6.05 11.85
N PHE A 298 11.60 5.97 13.12
CA PHE A 298 11.48 4.78 13.93
C PHE A 298 10.09 4.70 14.58
N ASP A 299 9.51 3.51 14.61
CA ASP A 299 8.17 3.25 15.16
C ASP A 299 8.13 3.21 16.71
N ARG A 300 9.28 3.33 17.38
CA ARG A 300 9.42 3.28 18.84
C ARG A 300 10.66 4.05 19.28
N PRO A 301 10.68 4.59 20.51
CA PRO A 301 11.76 5.45 20.96
C PRO A 301 13.06 4.69 21.24
N TYR A 302 14.18 5.43 21.25
CA TYR A 302 15.43 4.97 21.87
C TYR A 302 15.36 5.08 23.41
N PRO A 303 16.26 4.41 24.15
CA PRO A 303 16.30 4.52 25.61
C PRO A 303 16.43 5.98 26.09
N GLY A 304 15.46 6.43 26.88
CA GLY A 304 15.43 7.79 27.43
C GLY A 304 14.55 8.79 26.65
N GLN A 305 14.02 8.41 25.48
CA GLN A 305 12.96 9.17 24.80
C GLN A 305 11.59 8.60 25.19
N SER A 306 10.60 9.48 25.40
CA SER A 306 9.22 9.06 25.62
C SER A 306 8.54 8.64 24.32
N ASP A 307 7.54 7.76 24.39
CA ASP A 307 6.74 7.38 23.21
C ASP A 307 6.04 8.60 22.57
N VAL A 308 5.65 9.60 23.38
CA VAL A 308 5.04 10.86 22.90
C VAL A 308 6.03 11.68 22.09
N GLU A 309 7.24 11.91 22.60
CA GLU A 309 8.29 12.61 21.84
C GLU A 309 8.64 11.85 20.57
N GLY A 310 8.72 10.52 20.63
CA GLY A 310 8.97 9.66 19.47
C GLY A 310 7.97 9.88 18.34
N LEU A 311 6.68 9.90 18.68
CA LEU A 311 5.59 10.07 17.71
C LEU A 311 5.44 11.52 17.23
N VAL A 312 5.39 12.49 18.15
CA VAL A 312 5.03 13.88 17.83
C VAL A 312 6.21 14.64 17.22
N GLU A 313 7.43 14.29 17.60
CA GLU A 313 8.66 14.91 17.09
C GLU A 313 9.35 14.05 16.02
N TYR A 314 8.61 13.15 15.36
CA TYR A 314 9.13 12.22 14.34
C TYR A 314 9.99 12.91 13.25
N ALA A 315 9.68 14.16 12.91
CA ALA A 315 10.42 14.91 11.90
C ALA A 315 11.88 15.18 12.31
N ALA A 316 12.17 15.30 13.61
CA ALA A 316 13.51 15.52 14.14
C ALA A 316 14.45 14.31 13.95
N GLN A 317 13.90 13.16 13.55
CA GLN A 317 14.68 11.96 13.26
C GLN A 317 15.52 12.10 11.97
N GLY A 318 15.10 12.96 11.04
CA GLY A 318 15.87 13.26 9.83
C GLY A 318 15.90 12.16 8.76
N GLY A 319 15.06 11.13 8.89
CA GLY A 319 15.00 10.01 7.94
C GLY A 319 14.13 10.26 6.71
N PHE A 320 13.25 11.28 6.72
CA PHE A 320 12.30 11.55 5.64
C PHE A 320 12.96 11.74 4.26
N GLU A 321 13.92 12.67 4.14
CA GLU A 321 14.58 12.95 2.86
C GLU A 321 15.40 11.77 2.33
N PRO A 322 16.24 11.08 3.14
CA PRO A 322 16.85 9.82 2.71
C PRO A 322 15.82 8.77 2.27
N ALA A 323 14.76 8.55 3.04
CA ALA A 323 13.79 7.50 2.77
C ALA A 323 13.10 7.65 1.42
N ARG A 324 12.61 8.85 1.08
CA ARG A 324 11.94 9.09 -0.22
C ARG A 324 12.86 8.85 -1.41
N TRP A 325 14.14 9.27 -1.36
CA TRP A 325 15.09 9.00 -2.44
C TRP A 325 15.52 7.54 -2.50
N ASN A 326 15.61 6.87 -1.35
CA ASN A 326 15.93 5.45 -1.26
C ASN A 326 14.84 4.56 -1.86
N LEU A 327 13.59 5.02 -1.99
CA LEU A 327 12.56 4.30 -2.76
C LEU A 327 13.02 4.12 -4.21
N TYR A 328 13.50 5.20 -4.83
CA TYR A 328 14.01 5.15 -6.19
C TYR A 328 15.30 4.32 -6.28
N HIS A 329 16.26 4.54 -5.37
CA HIS A 329 17.54 3.80 -5.42
C HIS A 329 17.35 2.30 -5.29
N ALA A 330 16.49 1.86 -4.37
CA ALA A 330 16.24 0.44 -4.15
C ALA A 330 15.25 -0.19 -5.14
N GLY A 331 14.27 0.57 -5.64
CA GLY A 331 13.22 0.04 -6.51
C GLY A 331 13.51 0.18 -8.01
N SER A 332 14.24 1.21 -8.45
CA SER A 332 14.57 1.41 -9.87
C SER A 332 15.36 0.27 -10.52
N PRO A 333 16.24 -0.50 -9.83
CA PRO A 333 16.89 -1.68 -10.43
C PRO A 333 15.88 -2.71 -10.95
N LEU A 334 14.81 -2.99 -10.20
CA LEU A 334 13.74 -3.90 -10.64
C LEU A 334 13.00 -3.35 -11.86
N ILE A 335 12.60 -2.08 -11.81
CA ILE A 335 11.85 -1.43 -12.91
C ILE A 335 12.69 -1.39 -14.20
N ASN A 336 13.96 -1.03 -14.07
CA ASN A 336 14.88 -0.97 -15.20
C ASN A 336 15.10 -2.36 -15.82
N ASP A 337 15.25 -3.40 -14.98
CA ASP A 337 15.39 -4.78 -15.47
C ASP A 337 14.12 -5.27 -16.19
N ILE A 338 12.93 -4.97 -15.66
CA ILE A 338 11.64 -5.28 -16.29
C ILE A 338 11.55 -4.65 -17.69
N VAL A 339 11.87 -3.36 -17.79
CA VAL A 339 11.74 -2.60 -19.04
C VAL A 339 12.76 -3.04 -20.07
N ALA A 340 14.02 -3.22 -19.66
CA ALA A 340 15.12 -3.60 -20.54
C ALA A 340 14.97 -5.03 -21.07
N ASN A 341 14.48 -5.95 -20.23
CA ASN A 341 14.36 -7.37 -20.53
C ASN A 341 12.90 -7.82 -20.74
N TRP A 342 12.07 -6.94 -21.31
CA TRP A 342 10.61 -7.11 -21.38
C TRP A 342 10.15 -8.41 -22.06
N SER A 343 10.88 -8.92 -23.05
CA SER A 343 10.52 -10.19 -23.70
C SER A 343 10.44 -11.34 -22.68
N SER A 344 11.36 -11.38 -21.71
CA SER A 344 11.37 -12.37 -20.63
C SER A 344 10.33 -12.03 -19.56
N TRP A 345 10.31 -10.78 -19.09
CA TRP A 345 9.41 -10.32 -18.04
C TRP A 345 7.93 -10.35 -18.44
N SER A 346 7.60 -10.20 -19.72
CA SER A 346 6.22 -10.27 -20.21
C SER A 346 5.57 -11.65 -19.96
N ALA A 347 6.37 -12.72 -19.86
CA ALA A 347 5.90 -14.08 -19.57
C ALA A 347 5.79 -14.40 -18.07
N GLY A 348 6.32 -13.53 -17.19
CA GLY A 348 6.37 -13.74 -15.74
C GLY A 348 7.74 -13.40 -15.18
N VAL A 349 7.96 -13.64 -13.88
CA VAL A 349 9.28 -13.43 -13.26
C VAL A 349 10.30 -14.37 -13.91
N PRO A 350 11.38 -13.86 -14.53
CA PRO A 350 12.42 -14.70 -15.12
C PRO A 350 13.08 -15.58 -14.06
N ARG A 351 13.44 -16.80 -14.45
CA ARG A 351 14.12 -17.78 -13.58
C ARG A 351 15.61 -17.51 -13.47
#